data_AF-K2L0I7-F1
#
_entry.id   AF-K2L0I7-F1
#
_cell.length_a   1.000
_cell.length_b   1.000
_cell.length_c   1.000
_cell.angle_alpha   90.00
_cell.angle_beta   90.00
_cell.angle_gamma   90.00
#
_symmetry.space_group_name_H-M   'P 1'
#
loop_
_entity.id
_entity.type
_entity.pdbx_description
1 polymer ?
#
loop_
_entity_poly.entity_id
_entity_poly.type
_entity_poly.pdbx_seq_one_letter_code
_entity_poly.pdbx_strand_id
1 'polypeptide(L)'
;MTKKPARKILSFSTTMRNPKRIGQFLAVLGKFENQTLQSSTIMQIIKSVLAHRLYRSTSINQNKELKEKFDSNAYIFSDEELEHIIEISPQQHKEMGFEHGWESRFDTWYKLMCEFGFCYYAKYEKILISDSAKMLILAYYDKENDAFKESVDESVVGAIFLNALSKYEVGNPYKKNLNHNNPFKLLLSLLKRLKMPI
;
A
#
# COMPACT_ATOMS: atom_id res chain seq x y z
N MET A 1 -6.71 -15.07 21.16
CA MET A 1 -8.14 -15.23 20.80
C MET A 1 -8.36 -14.85 19.34
N THR A 2 -8.74 -15.80 18.48
CA THR A 2 -9.09 -15.52 17.09
C THR A 2 -10.38 -14.71 17.03
N LYS A 3 -10.34 -13.52 16.43
CA LYS A 3 -11.50 -12.64 16.29
C LYS A 3 -12.62 -13.38 15.56
N LYS A 4 -13.78 -13.55 16.22
CA LYS A 4 -14.93 -14.23 15.62
C LYS A 4 -15.37 -13.46 14.36
N PRO A 5 -15.73 -14.17 13.27
CA PRO A 5 -16.22 -13.52 12.08
C PRO A 5 -17.54 -12.80 12.40
N ALA A 6 -17.68 -11.57 11.92
CA ALA A 6 -18.83 -10.71 12.21
C ALA A 6 -19.36 -10.14 10.89
N ARG A 7 -20.66 -9.83 10.84
CA ARG A 7 -21.25 -9.07 9.73
C ARG A 7 -20.81 -7.62 9.85
N LYS A 8 -19.97 -7.17 8.92
CA LYS A 8 -19.52 -5.78 8.84
C LYS A 8 -20.10 -5.12 7.60
N ILE A 9 -20.32 -3.82 7.68
CA ILE A 9 -20.65 -2.97 6.54
C ILE A 9 -19.51 -3.05 5.52
N LEU A 10 -19.85 -2.91 4.24
CA LEU A 10 -18.86 -2.76 3.19
C LEU A 10 -17.95 -1.56 3.49
N SER A 11 -16.64 -1.81 3.60
CA SER A 11 -15.65 -0.76 3.76
C SER A 11 -14.35 -1.11 3.04
N PHE A 12 -13.69 -0.07 2.52
CA PHE A 12 -12.31 -0.13 2.04
C PHE A 12 -11.36 0.49 3.07
N SER A 13 -10.06 0.22 2.92
CA SER A 13 -9.04 0.84 3.76
C SER A 13 -9.10 2.37 3.64
N THR A 14 -8.96 3.06 4.77
CA THR A 14 -8.85 4.52 4.81
C THR A 14 -7.41 4.99 4.59
N THR A 15 -6.43 4.10 4.67
CA THR A 15 -5.01 4.38 4.49
C THR A 15 -4.65 4.60 3.01
N MET A 16 -5.09 3.69 2.13
CA MET A 16 -4.76 3.70 0.70
C MET A 16 -6.02 3.95 -0.13
N ARG A 17 -6.23 5.22 -0.52
CA ARG A 17 -7.41 5.69 -1.26
C ARG A 17 -7.12 6.20 -2.68
N ASN A 18 -5.84 6.30 -3.05
CA ASN A 18 -5.40 6.87 -4.33
C ASN A 18 -4.65 5.80 -5.14
N PRO A 19 -5.10 5.46 -6.37
CA PRO A 19 -4.43 4.52 -7.29
C PRO A 19 -2.95 4.83 -7.52
N LYS A 20 -2.59 6.12 -7.66
CA LYS A 20 -1.19 6.56 -7.81
C LYS A 20 -0.35 6.15 -6.62
N ARG A 21 -0.84 6.39 -5.39
CA ARG A 21 -0.13 5.96 -4.17
C ARG A 21 0.02 4.45 -4.13
N ILE A 22 -1.00 3.68 -4.54
CA ILE A 22 -0.90 2.22 -4.58
C ILE A 22 0.24 1.79 -5.51
N GLY A 23 0.31 2.33 -6.72
CA GLY A 23 1.41 2.03 -7.65
C GLY A 23 2.79 2.41 -7.10
N GLN A 24 2.91 3.57 -6.46
CA GLN A 24 4.16 4.03 -5.87
C GLN A 24 4.65 3.15 -4.71
N PHE A 25 3.75 2.76 -3.80
CA PHE A 25 4.09 1.83 -2.72
C PHE A 25 4.45 0.44 -3.26
N LEU A 26 3.73 -0.06 -4.28
CA LEU A 26 4.08 -1.31 -4.95
C LEU A 26 5.47 -1.25 -5.60
N ALA A 27 5.88 -0.11 -6.15
CA ALA A 27 7.21 0.07 -6.72
C ALA A 27 8.30 -0.12 -5.65
N VAL A 28 8.08 0.44 -4.46
CA VAL A 28 8.98 0.22 -3.31
C VAL A 28 8.99 -1.24 -2.90
N LEU A 29 7.82 -1.87 -2.70
CA LEU A 29 7.74 -3.28 -2.32
C LEU A 29 8.37 -4.21 -3.37
N GLY A 30 8.23 -3.88 -4.65
CA GLY A 30 8.75 -4.66 -5.76
C GLY A 30 10.28 -4.78 -5.79
N LYS A 31 11.01 -3.84 -5.17
CA LYS A 31 12.46 -3.95 -4.96
C LYS A 31 12.85 -5.14 -4.06
N PHE A 32 11.90 -5.63 -3.28
CA PHE A 32 12.07 -6.74 -2.32
C PHE A 32 11.38 -8.04 -2.77
N GLU A 33 10.94 -8.14 -4.03
CA GLU A 33 10.34 -9.37 -4.56
C GLU A 33 11.27 -10.58 -4.34
N ASN A 34 10.69 -11.71 -3.93
CA ASN A 34 11.36 -12.97 -3.55
C ASN A 34 12.21 -12.92 -2.28
N GLN A 35 12.36 -11.78 -1.61
CA GLN A 35 13.00 -11.72 -0.30
C GLN A 35 12.06 -12.22 0.80
N THR A 36 12.64 -12.82 1.85
CA THR A 36 11.89 -13.30 3.01
C THR A 36 11.46 -12.12 3.88
N LEU A 37 10.16 -12.03 4.21
CA LEU A 37 9.62 -10.96 5.04
C LEU A 37 9.96 -11.19 6.52
N GLN A 38 11.05 -10.59 6.97
CA GLN A 38 11.44 -10.54 8.38
C GLN A 38 11.46 -9.09 8.87
N SER A 39 11.66 -8.89 10.17
CA SER A 39 11.70 -7.54 10.78
C SER A 39 12.71 -6.61 10.10
N SER A 40 13.92 -7.11 9.82
CA SER A 40 14.95 -6.36 9.09
C SER A 40 14.49 -5.94 7.68
N THR A 41 13.91 -6.87 6.90
CA THR A 41 13.36 -6.59 5.56
C THR A 41 12.25 -5.53 5.63
N ILE A 42 11.36 -5.64 6.62
CA ILE A 42 10.29 -4.64 6.82
C ILE A 42 10.89 -3.26 7.11
N MET A 43 11.90 -3.18 7.97
CA MET A 43 12.56 -1.90 8.26
C MET A 43 13.25 -1.30 7.03
N GLN A 44 13.87 -2.12 6.17
CA GLN A 44 14.43 -1.66 4.89
C GLN A 44 13.34 -1.15 3.94
N ILE A 45 12.19 -1.82 3.87
CA ILE A 45 11.04 -1.35 3.10
C ILE A 45 10.56 0.00 3.64
N ILE A 46 10.48 0.18 4.96
CA ILE A 46 10.06 1.43 5.60
C ILE A 46 11.04 2.56 5.30
N LYS A 47 12.35 2.32 5.42
CA LYS A 47 13.38 3.28 5.00
C LYS A 47 13.19 3.68 3.54
N SER A 48 12.95 2.71 2.65
CA SER A 48 12.73 2.99 1.23
C SER A 48 11.46 3.82 0.99
N VAL A 49 10.35 3.55 1.71
CA VAL A 49 9.12 4.36 1.67
C VAL A 49 9.39 5.82 2.08
N LEU A 50 10.21 6.03 3.11
CA LEU A 50 10.60 7.36 3.60
C LEU A 50 11.54 8.08 2.62
N ALA A 51 12.54 7.39 2.08
CA ALA A 51 13.45 7.92 1.06
C ALA A 51 12.69 8.43 -0.18
N HIS A 52 11.66 7.68 -0.60
CA HIS A 52 10.76 8.06 -1.69
C HIS A 52 9.65 9.05 -1.27
N ARG A 53 9.69 9.56 -0.03
CA ARG A 53 8.75 10.55 0.53
C ARG A 53 7.27 10.13 0.48
N LEU A 54 6.99 8.82 0.46
CA LEU A 54 5.63 8.28 0.32
C LEU A 54 4.82 8.32 1.62
N TYR A 55 5.51 8.48 2.75
CA TYR A 55 4.91 8.65 4.06
C TYR A 55 5.56 9.81 4.81
N ARG A 56 4.72 10.72 5.29
CA ARG A 56 5.12 11.83 6.16
C ARG A 56 4.46 11.66 7.51
N SER A 57 5.25 11.59 8.57
CA SER A 57 4.75 11.54 9.94
C SER A 57 4.59 12.92 10.56
N THR A 58 3.88 12.99 11.68
CA THR A 58 3.72 14.24 12.44
C THR A 58 5.05 14.74 12.99
N SER A 59 5.96 13.84 13.38
CA SER A 59 7.29 14.20 13.89
C SER A 59 8.11 14.97 12.85
N ILE A 60 8.02 14.60 11.56
CA ILE A 60 8.66 15.35 10.46
C ILE A 60 8.13 16.78 10.39
N ASN A 61 6.81 16.99 10.59
CA ASN A 61 6.23 18.33 10.55
C ASN A 61 6.57 19.19 11.78
N GLN A 62 6.86 18.56 12.91
CA GLN A 62 7.22 19.25 14.15
C GLN A 62 8.69 19.70 14.15
N ASN A 63 9.56 19.05 13.38
CA ASN A 63 10.95 19.46 13.20
C ASN A 63 11.10 20.29 11.92
N LYS A 64 11.45 21.57 12.07
CA LYS A 64 11.55 22.53 10.94
C LYS A 64 12.57 22.09 9.89
N GLU A 65 13.74 21.62 10.31
CA GLU A 65 14.80 21.19 9.40
C GLU A 65 14.38 19.95 8.60
N LEU A 66 13.83 18.94 9.28
CA LEU A 66 13.34 17.73 8.61
C LEU A 66 12.18 18.03 7.66
N LYS A 67 11.29 18.95 8.03
CA LYS A 67 10.21 19.41 7.17
C LYS A 67 10.74 20.04 5.88
N GLU A 68 11.70 20.95 5.99
CA GLU A 68 12.32 21.63 4.83
C GLU A 68 13.04 20.62 3.92
N LYS A 69 13.81 19.69 4.50
CA LYS A 69 14.46 18.59 3.77
C LYS A 69 13.45 17.69 3.05
N PHE A 70 12.34 17.36 3.72
CA PHE A 70 11.31 16.50 3.14
C PHE A 70 10.53 17.21 2.02
N ASP A 71 10.26 18.51 2.16
CA ASP A 71 9.56 19.33 1.16
C ASP A 71 10.43 19.60 -0.09
N SER A 72 11.75 19.52 0.03
CA SER A 72 12.68 19.65 -1.09
C SER A 72 12.82 18.35 -1.88
N ASN A 73 12.37 18.33 -3.14
CA ASN A 73 12.54 17.19 -4.04
C ASN A 73 14.00 16.92 -4.43
N ALA A 74 14.88 17.91 -4.31
CA ALA A 74 16.30 17.78 -4.65
C ALA A 74 17.12 17.13 -3.52
N TYR A 75 16.61 17.16 -2.29
CA TYR A 75 17.32 16.61 -1.14
C TYR A 75 17.25 15.07 -1.16
N ILE A 76 18.34 14.41 -0.79
CA ILE A 76 18.39 12.95 -0.65
C ILE A 76 18.77 12.68 0.80
N PHE A 77 17.89 11.98 1.53
CA PHE A 77 18.14 11.61 2.91
C PHE A 77 19.23 10.54 2.99
N SER A 78 20.15 10.69 3.96
CA SER A 78 21.10 9.62 4.26
C SER A 78 20.43 8.48 5.04
N ASP A 79 21.08 7.32 5.10
CA ASP A 79 20.55 6.18 5.86
C ASP A 79 20.42 6.51 7.36
N GLU A 80 21.36 7.28 7.92
CA GLU A 80 21.33 7.74 9.32
C GLU A 80 20.16 8.69 9.57
N GLU A 81 19.86 9.59 8.62
CA GLU A 81 18.70 10.47 8.74
C GLU A 81 17.38 9.70 8.66
N LEU A 82 17.31 8.68 7.81
CA LEU A 82 16.13 7.81 7.71
C LEU A 82 15.94 6.99 9.00
N GLU A 83 17.01 6.49 9.60
CA GLU A 83 16.98 5.86 10.93
C GLU A 83 16.49 6.83 11.99
N HIS A 84 17.05 8.03 12.02
CA HIS A 84 16.63 9.06 12.96
C HIS A 84 15.14 9.40 12.82
N ILE A 85 14.63 9.54 11.59
CA ILE A 85 13.20 9.76 11.32
C ILE A 85 12.34 8.63 11.88
N ILE A 86 12.78 7.37 11.72
CA ILE A 86 12.09 6.18 12.22
C ILE A 86 12.02 6.20 13.75
N GLU A 87 13.11 6.57 14.42
CA GLU A 87 13.21 6.63 15.89
C GLU A 87 12.32 7.72 16.50
N ILE A 88 12.35 8.93 15.94
CA ILE A 88 11.56 10.06 16.45
C ILE A 88 10.08 9.98 16.06
N SER A 89 9.70 9.01 15.21
CA SER A 89 8.35 8.82 14.70
C SER A 89 7.76 7.45 15.05
N PRO A 90 7.69 7.08 16.34
CA PRO A 90 7.12 5.81 16.74
C PRO A 90 5.66 5.71 16.30
N GLN A 91 5.29 4.54 15.77
CA GLN A 91 3.95 4.29 15.28
C GLN A 91 3.08 3.65 16.37
N GLN A 92 1.80 4.01 16.41
CA GLN A 92 0.84 3.51 17.40
C GLN A 92 -0.15 2.53 16.76
N HIS A 93 0.39 1.51 16.08
CA HIS A 93 -0.39 0.50 15.35
C HIS A 93 -0.06 -0.91 15.85
N LYS A 94 -1.08 -1.76 15.97
CA LYS A 94 -0.91 -3.21 16.22
C LYS A 94 -1.83 -4.00 15.29
N GLU A 95 -1.25 -4.56 14.24
CA GLU A 95 -1.92 -5.49 13.34
C GLU A 95 -1.62 -6.94 13.75
N MET A 96 -2.55 -7.84 13.45
CA MET A 96 -2.41 -9.26 13.78
C MET A 96 -1.26 -9.86 12.97
N GLY A 97 -0.30 -10.51 13.64
CA GLY A 97 0.86 -11.14 12.99
C GLY A 97 2.08 -10.24 12.81
N PHE A 98 2.00 -8.96 13.19
CA PHE A 98 3.10 -7.99 13.11
C PHE A 98 3.39 -7.35 14.46
N GLU A 99 4.64 -6.93 14.68
CA GLU A 99 5.00 -6.23 15.92
C GLU A 99 4.35 -4.85 16.02
N HIS A 100 4.17 -4.39 17.25
CA HIS A 100 3.62 -3.05 17.48
C HIS A 100 4.54 -2.00 16.86
N GLY A 101 3.94 -0.97 16.25
CA GLY A 101 4.67 0.12 15.64
C GLY A 101 4.88 -0.05 14.14
N TRP A 102 6.13 0.09 13.71
CA TRP A 102 6.50 0.23 12.30
C TRP A 102 6.15 -1.01 11.47
N GLU A 103 6.28 -2.20 12.02
CA GLU A 103 5.85 -3.42 11.33
C GLU A 103 4.34 -3.49 11.10
N SER A 104 3.55 -3.12 12.11
CA SER A 104 2.10 -3.01 11.94
C SER A 104 1.75 -1.92 10.95
N ARG A 105 2.50 -0.80 10.93
CA ARG A 105 2.30 0.27 9.94
C ARG A 105 2.55 -0.23 8.52
N PHE A 106 3.57 -1.05 8.31
CA PHE A 106 3.80 -1.73 7.03
C PHE A 106 2.56 -2.51 6.58
N ASP A 107 1.95 -3.33 7.44
CA ASP A 107 0.71 -4.07 7.10
C ASP A 107 -0.41 -3.09 6.68
N THR A 108 -0.60 -1.99 7.42
CA THR A 108 -1.65 -1.01 7.08
C THR A 108 -1.49 -0.37 5.69
N TRP A 109 -0.25 -0.28 5.16
CA TRP A 109 0.01 0.23 3.82
C TRP A 109 -0.32 -0.80 2.74
N TYR A 110 0.11 -2.04 2.92
CA TYR A 110 0.07 -3.04 1.85
C TYR A 110 -1.15 -3.97 1.89
N LYS A 111 -1.87 -4.05 3.01
CA LYS A 111 -3.02 -4.97 3.18
C LYS A 111 -4.09 -4.82 2.09
N LEU A 112 -4.44 -3.59 1.71
CA LEU A 112 -5.42 -3.38 0.62
C LEU A 112 -4.89 -3.88 -0.73
N MET A 113 -3.59 -3.80 -0.96
CA MET A 113 -2.97 -4.27 -2.20
C MET A 113 -2.98 -5.81 -2.27
N CYS A 114 -2.86 -6.49 -1.13
CA CYS A 114 -3.12 -7.93 -1.03
C CYS A 114 -4.58 -8.27 -1.32
N GLU A 115 -5.52 -7.51 -0.75
CA GLU A 115 -6.96 -7.67 -1.04
C GLU A 115 -7.27 -7.52 -2.54
N PHE A 116 -6.55 -6.66 -3.26
CA PHE A 116 -6.65 -6.50 -4.72
C PHE A 116 -5.85 -7.51 -5.55
N GLY A 117 -5.09 -8.41 -4.91
CA GLY A 117 -4.27 -9.40 -5.59
C GLY A 117 -3.02 -8.83 -6.27
N PHE A 118 -2.55 -7.66 -5.83
CA PHE A 118 -1.34 -7.03 -6.36
C PHE A 118 -0.05 -7.61 -5.75
N CYS A 119 -0.09 -7.96 -4.48
CA CYS A 119 1.06 -8.57 -3.81
C CYS A 119 0.62 -9.60 -2.78
N TYR A 120 1.59 -10.42 -2.36
CA TYR A 120 1.46 -11.34 -1.25
C TYR A 120 2.64 -11.15 -0.31
N TYR A 121 2.37 -11.17 0.99
CA TYR A 121 3.39 -11.22 2.02
C TYR A 121 2.85 -11.93 3.26
N ALA A 122 3.73 -12.67 3.94
CA ALA A 122 3.51 -13.23 5.26
C ALA A 122 4.86 -13.30 5.99
N LYS A 123 4.86 -13.18 7.32
CA LYS A 123 6.09 -13.25 8.11
C LYS A 123 6.83 -14.56 7.83
N TYR A 124 8.13 -14.44 7.56
CA TYR A 124 9.03 -15.53 7.21
C TYR A 124 8.74 -16.22 5.87
N GLU A 125 7.83 -15.67 5.05
CA GLU A 125 7.58 -16.10 3.69
C GLU A 125 8.15 -15.11 2.67
N LYS A 126 8.25 -15.54 1.42
CA LYS A 126 8.72 -14.68 0.32
C LYS A 126 7.66 -13.63 -0.04
N ILE A 127 8.11 -12.40 -0.24
CA ILE A 127 7.28 -11.35 -0.84
C ILE A 127 7.07 -11.69 -2.32
N LEU A 128 5.83 -11.70 -2.77
CA LEU A 128 5.49 -11.97 -4.17
C LEU A 128 4.73 -10.78 -4.77
N ILE A 129 5.02 -10.47 -6.03
CA ILE A 129 4.37 -9.39 -6.78
C ILE A 129 3.68 -10.00 -8.00
N SER A 130 2.39 -9.72 -8.19
CA SER A 130 1.64 -10.26 -9.33
C SER A 130 1.96 -9.52 -10.62
N ASP A 131 1.66 -10.14 -11.77
CA ASP A 131 1.92 -9.52 -13.08
C ASP A 131 1.13 -8.21 -13.28
N SER A 132 -0.12 -8.15 -12.80
CA SER A 132 -0.91 -6.92 -12.81
C SER A 132 -0.28 -5.81 -11.96
N ALA A 133 0.36 -6.17 -10.84
CA ALA A 133 1.11 -5.21 -10.06
C ALA A 133 2.41 -4.78 -10.74
N LYS A 134 3.12 -5.68 -11.43
CA LYS A 134 4.30 -5.33 -12.24
C LYS A 134 3.94 -4.34 -13.34
N MET A 135 2.81 -4.54 -14.02
CA MET A 135 2.29 -3.56 -15.00
C MET A 135 1.99 -2.21 -14.34
N LEU A 136 1.38 -2.22 -13.14
CA LEU A 136 1.08 -1.00 -12.40
C LEU A 136 2.35 -0.25 -11.97
N ILE A 137 3.37 -0.99 -11.53
CA ILE A 137 4.69 -0.44 -11.18
C ILE A 137 5.30 0.22 -12.42
N LEU A 138 5.32 -0.47 -13.58
CA LEU A 138 5.85 0.09 -14.82
C LEU A 138 5.13 1.36 -15.28
N ALA A 139 3.84 1.49 -14.99
CA ALA A 139 3.06 2.69 -15.30
C ALA A 139 3.48 3.90 -14.44
N TYR A 140 3.89 3.70 -13.19
CA TYR A 140 4.21 4.77 -12.24
C TYR A 140 5.70 4.98 -11.96
N TYR A 141 6.54 4.01 -12.29
CA TYR A 141 7.94 3.97 -11.87
C TYR A 141 8.87 3.67 -13.02
N ASP A 142 9.90 4.49 -13.15
CA ASP A 142 11.03 4.26 -14.02
C ASP A 142 12.14 3.58 -13.23
N LYS A 143 12.38 2.31 -13.56
CA LYS A 143 13.40 1.50 -12.88
C LYS A 143 14.82 1.93 -13.24
N GLU A 144 15.04 2.49 -14.42
CA GLU A 144 16.39 2.88 -14.87
C GLU A 144 16.86 4.14 -14.14
N ASN A 145 15.94 5.08 -13.94
CA ASN A 145 16.21 6.35 -13.26
C ASN A 145 15.89 6.33 -11.74
N ASP A 146 15.48 5.17 -11.21
CA ASP A 146 15.01 4.97 -9.83
C ASP A 146 13.94 6.00 -9.38
N ALA A 147 13.11 6.50 -10.30
CA ALA A 147 12.25 7.66 -10.09
C ALA A 147 10.78 7.40 -10.46
N PHE A 148 9.85 8.12 -9.81
CA PHE A 148 8.44 8.10 -10.21
C PHE A 148 8.22 8.94 -11.47
N LYS A 149 7.40 8.42 -12.38
CA LYS A 149 7.05 9.10 -13.63
C LYS A 149 6.13 10.30 -13.36
N GLU A 150 6.36 11.39 -14.08
CA GLU A 150 5.51 12.58 -14.03
C GLU A 150 4.16 12.35 -14.70
N SER A 151 4.18 11.71 -15.88
CA SER A 151 3.00 11.33 -16.65
C SER A 151 2.76 9.83 -16.57
N VAL A 152 1.47 9.46 -16.60
CA VAL A 152 1.02 8.08 -16.44
C VAL A 152 -0.08 7.81 -17.45
N ASP A 153 -0.02 6.66 -18.09
CA ASP A 153 -1.10 6.19 -18.95
C ASP A 153 -2.29 5.75 -18.09
N GLU A 154 -3.29 6.64 -17.96
CA GLU A 154 -4.49 6.38 -17.18
C GLU A 154 -5.33 5.23 -17.73
N SER A 155 -5.23 4.92 -19.03
CA SER A 155 -5.97 3.80 -19.63
C SER A 155 -5.44 2.47 -19.13
N VAL A 156 -4.11 2.33 -19.03
CA VAL A 156 -3.44 1.15 -18.48
C VAL A 156 -3.78 0.99 -17.00
N VAL A 157 -3.67 2.07 -16.22
CA VAL A 157 -4.00 2.06 -14.80
C VAL A 157 -5.48 1.69 -14.61
N GLY A 158 -6.37 2.30 -15.38
CA GLY A 158 -7.81 2.04 -15.35
C GLY A 158 -8.13 0.57 -15.62
N ALA A 159 -7.52 -0.03 -16.64
CA ALA A 159 -7.70 -1.45 -16.97
C ALA A 159 -7.22 -2.38 -15.85
N ILE A 160 -6.07 -2.09 -15.23
CA ILE A 160 -5.53 -2.88 -14.11
C ILE A 160 -6.48 -2.84 -12.91
N PHE A 161 -6.94 -1.65 -12.51
CA PHE A 161 -7.87 -1.51 -11.39
C PHE A 161 -9.25 -2.08 -11.69
N LEU A 162 -9.74 -1.96 -12.93
CA LEU A 162 -10.98 -2.61 -13.36
C LEU A 162 -10.90 -4.12 -13.19
N ASN A 163 -9.81 -4.75 -13.66
CA ASN A 163 -9.58 -6.18 -13.48
C ASN A 163 -9.52 -6.55 -11.99
N ALA A 164 -8.79 -5.81 -11.16
CA ALA A 164 -8.69 -6.06 -9.72
C ALA A 164 -10.06 -5.93 -9.01
N LEU A 165 -10.79 -4.84 -9.25
CA LEU A 165 -12.09 -4.57 -8.63
C LEU A 165 -13.17 -5.55 -9.09
N SER A 166 -13.12 -6.01 -10.35
CA SER A 166 -14.07 -7.01 -10.86
C SER A 166 -13.96 -8.36 -10.13
N LYS A 167 -12.76 -8.70 -9.66
CA LYS A 167 -12.43 -9.94 -8.94
C LYS A 167 -12.45 -9.80 -7.42
N TYR A 168 -12.45 -8.58 -6.90
CA TYR A 168 -12.44 -8.34 -5.46
C TYR A 168 -13.76 -8.75 -4.78
N GLU A 169 -13.62 -9.48 -3.68
CA GLU A 169 -14.73 -9.95 -2.85
C GLU A 169 -14.46 -9.68 -1.37
N VAL A 170 -15.49 -9.32 -0.60
CA VAL A 170 -15.38 -8.98 0.82
C VAL A 170 -15.14 -10.22 1.72
N GLY A 171 -15.29 -11.42 1.17
CA GLY A 171 -14.97 -12.71 1.82
C GLY A 171 -13.64 -13.34 1.35
N ASN A 172 -12.71 -12.54 0.84
CA ASN A 172 -11.40 -13.02 0.39
C ASN A 172 -10.51 -13.50 1.57
N PRO A 173 -9.39 -14.21 1.30
CA PRO A 173 -8.51 -14.75 2.35
C PRO A 173 -7.96 -13.72 3.35
N TYR A 174 -7.87 -12.45 2.96
CA TYR A 174 -7.36 -11.35 3.79
C TYR A 174 -8.46 -10.67 4.63
N LYS A 175 -9.74 -10.90 4.31
CA LYS A 175 -10.88 -10.21 4.93
C LYS A 175 -11.93 -11.20 5.45
N LYS A 176 -11.91 -11.40 6.76
CA LYS A 176 -12.93 -12.19 7.48
C LYS A 176 -14.18 -11.34 7.71
N ASN A 177 -15.16 -11.44 6.80
CA ASN A 177 -16.48 -10.83 6.93
C ASN A 177 -17.58 -11.84 6.53
N LEU A 178 -18.60 -12.00 7.36
CA LEU A 178 -19.74 -12.88 7.07
C LEU A 178 -20.71 -12.29 6.04
N ASN A 179 -20.59 -10.99 5.73
CA ASN A 179 -21.33 -10.36 4.64
C ASN A 179 -20.54 -10.53 3.33
N HIS A 180 -20.72 -11.68 2.69
CA HIS A 180 -20.09 -12.00 1.42
C HIS A 180 -20.78 -11.19 0.31
N ASN A 181 -20.02 -10.32 -0.33
CA ASN A 181 -20.47 -9.56 -1.49
C ASN A 181 -19.30 -9.23 -2.42
N ASN A 182 -19.64 -8.86 -3.65
CA ASN A 182 -18.73 -8.27 -4.62
C ASN A 182 -19.09 -6.78 -4.78
N PRO A 183 -18.31 -5.87 -4.18
CA PRO A 183 -18.67 -4.45 -4.10
C PRO A 183 -18.83 -3.76 -5.45
N PHE A 184 -17.96 -4.10 -6.40
CA PHE A 184 -17.98 -3.48 -7.71
C PHE A 184 -19.22 -3.89 -8.49
N LYS A 185 -19.55 -5.19 -8.52
CA LYS A 185 -20.79 -5.69 -9.14
C LYS A 185 -22.04 -5.13 -8.47
N LEU A 186 -22.03 -4.97 -7.15
CA LEU A 186 -23.13 -4.37 -6.40
C LEU A 186 -23.33 -2.90 -6.78
N LEU A 187 -22.24 -2.13 -6.90
CA LEU A 187 -22.28 -0.74 -7.35
C LEU A 187 -22.84 -0.62 -8.76
N LEU A 188 -22.34 -1.41 -9.72
CA LEU A 188 -22.84 -1.39 -11.10
C LEU A 188 -24.34 -1.74 -11.17
N SER A 189 -24.77 -2.73 -10.40
CA SER A 189 -26.19 -3.12 -10.31
C SER A 189 -27.06 -1.99 -9.75
N LEU A 190 -26.55 -1.27 -8.75
CA LEU A 190 -27.21 -0.12 -8.17
C LEU A 190 -27.33 1.03 -9.18
N LEU A 191 -26.24 1.40 -9.85
CA LEU A 191 -26.23 2.47 -10.85
C LEU A 191 -27.22 2.18 -11.99
N LYS A 192 -27.26 0.93 -12.45
CA LYS A 192 -28.23 0.48 -13.46
C LYS A 192 -29.67 0.62 -12.96
N ARG A 193 -29.94 0.24 -11.70
CA ARG A 193 -31.28 0.38 -11.08
C ARG A 193 -31.69 1.84 -10.93
N LEU A 194 -30.74 2.73 -10.64
CA LEU A 194 -30.96 4.17 -10.53
C LEU A 194 -31.00 4.89 -11.89
N LYS A 195 -30.84 4.15 -13.01
CA LYS A 195 -30.77 4.69 -14.37
C LYS A 195 -29.69 5.77 -14.54
N MET A 196 -28.60 5.64 -13.80
CA MET A 196 -27.43 6.49 -14.00
C MET A 196 -26.70 6.09 -15.30
N PRO A 197 -26.09 7.04 -16.02
CA PRO A 197 -25.20 6.72 -17.13
C PRO A 197 -23.99 5.92 -16.59
N ILE A 198 -23.63 4.85 -17.30
CA ILE A 198 -22.47 3.98 -17.02
C ILE A 198 -21.71 3.79 -18.32
#